data_AF-A0A970NT95-F1
#
_entry.id   AF-A0A970NT95-F1
#
_cell.length_a   1.000
_cell.length_b   1.000
_cell.length_c   1.000
_cell.angle_alpha   90.00
_cell.angle_beta   90.00
_cell.angle_gamma   90.00
#
_symmetry.space_group_name_H-M   'P 1'
#
loop_
_entity.id
_entity.type
_entity.pdbx_description
1 polymer ?
#
loop_
_entity_poly.entity_id
_entity_poly.type
_entity_poly.pdbx_seq_one_letter_code
_entity_poly.pdbx_strand_id
1 'polypeptide(L)'
;MKDNIKLTGLSAILFVVIVLLGLTGNIQIPVANTHNLHYPKIEQSKPVHLVDGDYIVQTKYYTPEGYRPRMKMSVRNGLITHIQYEERTPMGTEIRDNDAYIQSLKTTVEKYNEFRWQNITSIIMHQNPYVLPRVSQEPMHESLFRSLAITCFKNAEIGKKENTEINDFVWTYRARSDEPNIENHFLELNATFNGDTLIKLQTATYDATHHKTTNGFDFGPLIAHHVSQQNLDYLDPVHFPDVEPEFLAQYNDVLVRINNLRNGIPN
;
A
#
# COMPACT_ATOMS: atom_id res chain seq x y z
N MET A 1 16.42 4.59 -76.86
CA MET A 1 15.01 4.64 -76.44
C MET A 1 14.97 4.05 -75.03
N LYS A 2 14.83 4.88 -73.99
CA LYS A 2 13.55 5.13 -73.28
C LYS A 2 12.93 3.76 -72.90
N ASP A 3 12.92 3.36 -71.63
CA ASP A 3 12.12 4.04 -70.61
C ASP A 3 12.70 4.05 -69.19
N ASN A 4 12.57 5.24 -68.57
CA ASN A 4 12.56 5.47 -67.14
C ASN A 4 11.25 4.92 -66.56
N ILE A 5 11.33 3.99 -65.61
CA ILE A 5 10.23 3.80 -64.64
C ILE A 5 10.78 4.11 -63.26
N LYS A 6 10.15 5.12 -62.66
CA LYS A 6 10.46 5.75 -61.39
C LYS A 6 10.42 4.73 -60.24
N LEU A 7 11.58 4.43 -59.68
CA LEU A 7 11.74 3.75 -58.40
C LEU A 7 11.56 4.76 -57.25
N THR A 8 10.40 5.42 -57.17
CA THR A 8 10.08 6.40 -56.10
C THR A 8 8.81 6.07 -55.32
N GLY A 9 8.22 4.89 -55.55
CA GLY A 9 6.98 4.45 -54.88
C GLY A 9 7.16 3.33 -53.85
N LEU A 10 8.17 2.46 -53.98
CA LEU A 10 8.31 1.30 -53.09
C LEU A 10 9.03 1.62 -51.78
N SER A 11 9.94 2.59 -51.76
CA SER A 11 10.68 2.97 -50.56
C SER A 11 9.84 3.79 -49.57
N ALA A 12 8.79 4.47 -50.04
CA ALA A 12 7.87 5.23 -49.19
C ALA A 12 6.83 4.32 -48.50
N ILE A 13 6.35 3.28 -49.19
CA ILE A 13 5.37 2.34 -48.61
C ILE A 13 6.04 1.45 -47.55
N LEU A 14 7.30 1.06 -47.75
CA LEU A 14 8.04 0.28 -46.74
C LEU A 14 8.38 1.11 -45.48
N PHE A 15 8.54 2.43 -45.61
CA PHE A 15 8.75 3.33 -44.47
C PHE A 15 7.44 3.59 -43.69
N VAL A 16 6.29 3.64 -44.38
CA VAL A 16 4.99 3.85 -43.73
C VAL A 16 4.52 2.61 -42.97
N VAL A 17 4.86 1.39 -43.40
CA VAL A 17 4.51 0.15 -42.66
C VAL A 17 5.38 -0.04 -41.41
N ILE A 18 6.64 0.42 -41.40
CA ILE A 18 7.49 0.39 -40.20
C ILE A 18 7.07 1.48 -39.19
N VAL A 19 6.56 2.62 -39.67
CA VAL A 19 6.03 3.69 -38.79
C VAL A 19 4.64 3.33 -38.23
N LEU A 20 3.82 2.55 -38.95
CA LEU A 20 2.51 2.08 -38.44
C LEU A 20 2.61 0.85 -37.51
N LEU A 21 3.67 0.05 -37.60
CA LEU A 21 3.98 -1.00 -36.60
C LEU A 21 4.71 -0.45 -35.36
N GLY A 22 5.06 0.84 -35.35
CA GLY A 22 5.63 1.55 -34.20
C GLY A 22 4.59 2.21 -33.26
N LEU A 23 3.28 2.05 -33.54
CA LEU A 23 2.19 2.66 -32.77
C LEU A 23 1.31 1.65 -32.02
N THR A 24 1.70 0.38 -31.93
CA THR A 24 1.28 -0.43 -30.78
C THR A 24 2.19 -0.01 -29.63
N GLY A 25 1.75 1.02 -28.90
CA GLY A 25 2.29 1.33 -27.59
C GLY A 25 2.24 0.04 -26.77
N ASN A 26 3.38 -0.65 -26.69
CA ASN A 26 3.75 -1.38 -25.51
C ASN A 26 3.70 -0.34 -24.39
N ILE A 27 2.53 -0.16 -23.80
CA ILE A 27 2.44 0.18 -22.41
C ILE A 27 3.13 -1.03 -21.76
N GLN A 28 4.44 -0.94 -21.61
CA GLN A 28 5.09 -1.56 -20.48
C GLN A 28 4.25 -1.06 -19.31
N ILE A 29 3.33 -1.91 -18.84
CA ILE A 29 2.83 -1.82 -17.49
C ILE A 29 4.13 -1.73 -16.70
N PRO A 30 4.47 -0.60 -16.06
CA PRO A 30 5.55 -0.63 -15.13
C PRO A 30 5.14 -1.73 -14.16
N VAL A 31 5.88 -2.83 -14.16
CA VAL A 31 5.88 -3.75 -13.03
C VAL A 31 6.10 -2.81 -11.88
N ALA A 32 5.03 -2.56 -11.11
CA ALA A 32 5.00 -1.55 -10.08
C ALA A 32 6.27 -1.76 -9.29
N ASN A 33 7.15 -0.76 -9.36
CA ASN A 33 8.55 -0.92 -9.00
C ASN A 33 8.62 -1.74 -7.71
N THR A 34 9.28 -2.89 -7.82
CA THR A 34 10.03 -3.47 -6.72
C THR A 34 10.51 -2.31 -5.88
N HIS A 35 10.12 -2.27 -4.60
CA HIS A 35 10.53 -1.20 -3.70
C HIS A 35 11.96 -0.83 -4.05
N ASN A 36 12.19 0.42 -4.46
CA ASN A 36 13.52 0.99 -4.42
C ASN A 36 13.85 1.13 -2.93
N LEU A 37 14.07 -0.02 -2.28
CA LEU A 37 14.89 -0.15 -1.12
C LEU A 37 16.26 0.30 -1.61
N HIS A 38 16.48 1.60 -1.58
CA HIS A 38 17.83 2.11 -1.47
C HIS A 38 18.32 1.61 -0.12
N TYR A 39 18.80 0.36 -0.11
CA TYR A 39 19.46 -0.21 1.05
C TYR A 39 20.68 0.67 1.27
N PRO A 40 20.76 1.46 2.35
CA PRO A 40 21.99 2.13 2.67
C PRO A 40 23.07 1.04 2.75
N LYS A 41 24.15 1.23 1.99
CA LYS A 41 25.34 0.41 2.05
C LYS A 41 25.71 0.32 3.54
N ILE A 42 25.89 -0.89 4.05
CA ILE A 42 26.23 -1.14 5.46
C ILE A 42 27.62 -0.53 5.69
N GLU A 43 27.65 0.73 6.12
CA GLU A 43 28.79 1.23 6.87
C GLU A 43 28.70 0.61 8.26
N GLN A 44 29.77 -0.03 8.70
CA GLN A 44 29.90 -0.49 10.08
C GLN A 44 29.67 0.73 10.99
N SER A 45 28.47 0.82 11.55
CA SER A 45 28.07 1.95 12.38
C SER A 45 28.96 1.99 13.61
N LYS A 46 29.55 3.16 13.88
CA LYS A 46 30.19 3.48 15.16
C LYS A 46 29.29 3.03 16.32
N PRO A 47 29.84 2.69 17.50
CA PRO A 47 29.02 2.39 18.67
C PRO A 47 28.07 3.56 18.92
N VAL A 48 26.79 3.34 18.61
CA VAL A 48 25.74 4.33 18.78
C VAL A 48 25.31 4.26 20.23
N HIS A 49 25.48 5.35 20.96
CA HIS A 49 24.99 5.45 22.33
C HIS A 49 23.48 5.74 22.28
N LEU A 50 22.66 4.75 22.65
CA LEU A 50 21.20 4.93 22.74
C LEU A 50 20.82 5.59 24.06
N VAL A 51 19.80 6.45 24.05
CA VAL A 51 19.26 7.05 25.27
C VAL A 51 18.32 6.07 25.95
N ASP A 52 18.39 5.97 27.27
CA ASP A 52 17.49 5.11 28.05
C ASP A 52 16.04 5.59 27.99
N GLY A 53 15.14 4.65 27.73
CA GLY A 53 13.72 4.94 27.59
C GLY A 53 12.92 3.81 26.97
N ASP A 54 11.63 4.05 26.84
CA ASP A 54 10.72 3.22 26.06
C ASP A 54 10.29 4.03 24.83
N TYR A 55 10.46 3.45 23.65
CA TYR A 55 10.23 4.08 22.36
C TYR A 55 9.10 3.34 21.66
N ILE A 56 8.01 4.05 21.37
CA ILE A 56 6.81 3.48 20.79
C ILE A 56 6.61 4.07 19.40
N VAL A 57 6.51 3.19 18.40
CA VAL A 57 6.23 3.56 17.03
C VAL A 57 5.06 2.72 16.53
N GLN A 58 4.16 3.32 15.77
CA GLN A 58 3.04 2.63 15.12
C GLN A 58 2.81 3.18 13.73
N THR A 59 2.07 2.48 12.89
CA THR A 59 1.61 3.06 11.63
C THR A 59 0.49 4.08 11.88
N LYS A 60 0.41 5.12 11.04
CA LYS A 60 -0.66 6.11 11.08
C LYS A 60 -2.01 5.45 10.77
N TYR A 61 -2.07 4.69 9.67
CA TYR A 61 -3.29 3.99 9.24
C TYR A 61 -3.20 2.47 9.41
N TYR A 62 -4.36 1.82 9.33
CA TYR A 62 -4.46 0.36 9.24
C TYR A 62 -4.00 -0.12 7.87
N THR A 63 -3.36 -1.29 7.79
CA THR A 63 -3.01 -1.94 6.53
C THR A 63 -4.29 -2.29 5.75
N PRO A 64 -4.21 -2.53 4.43
CA PRO A 64 -5.37 -2.98 3.64
C PRO A 64 -6.05 -4.25 4.17
N GLU A 65 -5.32 -5.07 4.91
CA GLU A 65 -5.83 -6.28 5.56
C GLU A 65 -6.54 -6.00 6.89
N GLY A 66 -6.53 -4.76 7.37
CA GLY A 66 -7.26 -4.32 8.56
C GLY A 66 -6.47 -4.36 9.86
N TYR A 67 -5.13 -4.25 9.83
CA TYR A 67 -4.28 -4.27 11.03
C TYR A 67 -3.53 -2.98 11.25
N ARG A 68 -3.24 -2.66 12.50
CA ARG A 68 -2.35 -1.55 12.86
C ARG A 68 -1.08 -2.09 13.52
N PRO A 69 0.04 -2.17 12.79
CA PRO A 69 1.33 -2.55 13.34
C PRO A 69 1.86 -1.52 14.34
N ARG A 70 2.37 -2.01 15.47
CA ARG A 70 2.96 -1.22 16.55
C ARG A 70 4.18 -1.94 17.11
N MET A 71 5.22 -1.17 17.42
CA MET A 71 6.43 -1.65 18.07
C MET A 71 6.74 -0.80 19.29
N LYS A 72 7.13 -1.46 20.38
CA LYS A 72 7.75 -0.86 21.56
C LYS A 72 9.17 -1.40 21.70
N MET A 73 10.16 -0.51 21.78
CA MET A 73 11.55 -0.83 22.05
C MET A 73 11.96 -0.23 23.41
N SER A 74 12.51 -1.04 24.31
CA SER A 74 13.06 -0.58 25.58
C SER A 74 14.58 -0.56 25.53
N VAL A 75 15.16 0.58 25.90
CA VAL A 75 16.61 0.80 26.02
C VAL A 75 16.96 1.04 27.48
N ARG A 76 17.96 0.31 27.99
CA ARG A 76 18.50 0.46 29.35
C ARG A 76 20.02 0.37 29.29
N ASN A 77 20.71 1.26 29.99
CA ASN A 77 22.16 1.42 29.95
C ASN A 77 22.71 1.51 28.51
N GLY A 78 21.99 2.21 27.63
CA GLY A 78 22.35 2.36 26.22
C GLY A 78 22.19 1.10 25.36
N LEU A 79 21.58 0.04 25.89
CA LEU A 79 21.33 -1.22 25.18
C LEU A 79 19.83 -1.47 25.00
N ILE A 80 19.44 -1.95 23.83
CA ILE A 80 18.13 -2.52 23.53
C ILE A 80 17.97 -3.79 24.37
N THR A 81 17.05 -3.78 25.33
CA THR A 81 16.81 -4.91 26.25
C THR A 81 15.52 -5.66 25.95
N HIS A 82 14.56 -4.99 25.31
CA HIS A 82 13.27 -5.60 25.00
C HIS A 82 12.64 -4.99 23.75
N ILE A 83 11.97 -5.82 22.95
CA ILE A 83 11.16 -5.39 21.82
C ILE A 83 9.84 -6.15 21.88
N GLN A 84 8.74 -5.40 21.82
CA GLN A 84 7.40 -5.92 21.61
C GLN A 84 6.91 -5.43 20.26
N TYR A 85 6.54 -6.37 19.38
CA TYR A 85 5.88 -6.09 18.10
C TYR A 85 4.47 -6.63 18.15
N GLU A 86 3.47 -5.89 17.69
CA GLU A 86 2.08 -6.34 17.64
C GLU A 86 1.39 -5.78 16.40
N GLU A 87 0.48 -6.56 15.84
CA GLU A 87 -0.41 -6.12 14.76
C GLU A 87 -1.84 -6.36 15.26
N ARG A 88 -2.64 -5.30 15.39
CA ARG A 88 -3.97 -5.38 16.02
C ARG A 88 -5.08 -4.95 15.07
N THR A 89 -6.23 -5.60 15.16
CA THR A 89 -7.48 -5.18 14.49
C THR A 89 -8.03 -3.89 15.13
N PRO A 90 -9.02 -3.22 14.50
CA PRO A 90 -9.80 -2.16 15.12
C PRO A 90 -10.36 -2.48 16.51
N MET A 91 -10.76 -3.74 16.72
CA MET A 91 -11.33 -4.22 17.98
C MET A 91 -10.25 -4.59 19.02
N GLY A 92 -8.97 -4.40 18.69
CA GLY A 92 -7.85 -4.67 19.59
C GLY A 92 -7.35 -6.12 19.59
N THR A 93 -7.94 -7.02 18.80
CA THR A 93 -7.50 -8.41 18.66
C THR A 93 -6.11 -8.45 18.02
N GLU A 94 -5.16 -9.15 18.63
CA GLU A 94 -3.85 -9.37 18.01
C GLU A 94 -3.98 -10.37 16.87
N ILE A 95 -3.27 -10.13 15.76
CA ILE A 95 -3.38 -10.92 14.53
C ILE A 95 -3.12 -12.42 14.72
N ARG A 96 -2.26 -12.76 15.69
CA ARG A 96 -1.92 -14.15 16.05
C ARG A 96 -3.08 -14.91 16.73
N ASP A 97 -4.07 -14.17 17.22
CA ASP A 97 -5.26 -14.71 17.89
C ASP A 97 -6.49 -14.63 16.95
N ASN A 98 -6.30 -14.22 15.69
CA ASN A 98 -7.35 -14.11 14.68
C ASN A 98 -7.27 -15.26 13.67
N ASP A 99 -7.93 -16.39 14.01
CA ASP A 99 -7.92 -17.61 13.19
C ASP A 99 -8.40 -17.38 11.76
N ALA A 100 -9.43 -16.56 11.55
CA ALA A 100 -9.98 -16.28 10.22
C ALA A 100 -8.97 -15.58 9.32
N TYR A 101 -8.16 -14.69 9.88
CA TYR A 101 -7.08 -14.03 9.14
C TYR A 101 -5.87 -14.91 8.94
N ILE A 102 -5.45 -15.66 9.96
CA ILE A 102 -4.39 -16.64 9.82
C ILE A 102 -4.72 -17.64 8.70
N GLN A 103 -5.98 -18.04 8.57
CA GLN A 103 -6.45 -18.90 7.48
C GLN A 103 -6.43 -18.21 6.12
N SER A 104 -6.61 -16.88 6.06
CA SER A 104 -6.55 -16.11 4.81
C SER A 104 -5.12 -15.82 4.37
N LEU A 105 -4.20 -15.73 5.32
CA LEU A 105 -2.77 -15.76 5.06
C LEU A 105 -2.39 -17.11 4.45
N LYS A 106 -1.56 -17.10 3.40
CA LYS A 106 -0.89 -18.32 2.90
C LYS A 106 0.25 -18.77 3.82
N THR A 107 0.22 -18.38 5.09
CA THR A 107 1.23 -18.65 6.11
C THR A 107 0.59 -19.23 7.38
N THR A 108 1.38 -19.89 8.22
CA THR A 108 0.91 -20.44 9.49
C THR A 108 1.22 -19.49 10.65
N VAL A 109 0.48 -19.57 11.75
CA VAL A 109 0.79 -18.84 13.00
C VAL A 109 2.23 -19.06 13.43
N GLU A 110 2.70 -20.31 13.29
CA GLU A 110 4.06 -20.71 13.61
C GLU A 110 5.09 -19.94 12.79
N LYS A 111 4.90 -19.84 11.46
CA LYS A 111 5.79 -19.07 10.58
C LYS A 111 5.79 -17.58 10.89
N TYR A 112 4.62 -17.02 11.20
CA TYR A 112 4.51 -15.61 11.61
C TYR A 112 5.24 -15.34 12.93
N ASN A 113 5.09 -16.23 13.93
CA ASN A 113 5.79 -16.13 15.20
C ASN A 113 7.30 -16.37 15.06
N GLU A 114 7.71 -17.30 14.20
CA GLU A 114 9.12 -17.55 13.89
C GLU A 114 9.77 -16.30 13.27
N PHE A 115 9.14 -15.70 12.27
CA PHE A 115 9.57 -14.43 11.68
C PHE A 115 9.77 -13.34 12.74
N ARG A 116 8.78 -13.13 13.63
CA ARG A 116 8.87 -12.12 14.71
C ARG A 116 10.03 -12.42 15.65
N TRP A 117 10.11 -13.66 16.12
CA TRP A 117 11.13 -14.07 17.09
C TRP A 117 12.53 -13.89 16.52
N GLN A 118 12.80 -14.39 15.32
CA GLN A 118 14.12 -14.31 14.69
C GLN A 118 14.57 -12.86 14.48
N ASN A 119 13.66 -11.98 14.04
CA ASN A 119 13.99 -10.57 13.87
C ASN A 119 14.21 -9.85 15.21
N ILE A 120 13.36 -10.09 16.22
CA ILE A 120 13.53 -9.50 17.56
C ILE A 120 14.85 -9.95 18.19
N THR A 121 15.13 -11.26 18.17
CA THR A 121 16.39 -11.81 18.68
C THR A 121 17.58 -11.23 17.95
N SER A 122 17.51 -11.07 16.62
CA SER A 122 18.58 -10.46 15.84
C SER A 122 18.88 -9.02 16.27
N ILE A 123 17.84 -8.18 16.46
CA ILE A 123 18.04 -6.81 16.95
C ILE A 123 18.65 -6.79 18.34
N ILE A 124 18.18 -7.63 19.26
CA ILE A 124 18.71 -7.67 20.63
C ILE A 124 20.17 -8.17 20.64
N MET A 125 20.51 -9.17 19.83
CA MET A 125 21.87 -9.72 19.77
C MET A 125 22.86 -8.76 19.10
N HIS A 126 22.44 -8.05 18.06
CA HIS A 126 23.31 -7.16 17.29
C HIS A 126 23.19 -5.69 17.68
N GLN A 127 22.24 -5.35 18.54
CA GLN A 127 21.93 -3.98 18.94
C GLN A 127 21.69 -3.05 17.73
N ASN A 128 21.13 -3.62 16.65
CA ASN A 128 21.08 -2.96 15.35
C ASN A 128 19.90 -3.47 14.49
N PRO A 129 18.90 -2.63 14.16
CA PRO A 129 17.75 -3.02 13.32
C PRO A 129 18.02 -3.01 11.81
N TYR A 130 19.21 -2.61 11.37
CA TYR A 130 19.60 -2.65 9.96
C TYR A 130 20.08 -4.05 9.54
N VAL A 131 20.48 -4.89 10.50
CA VAL A 131 20.92 -6.26 10.28
C VAL A 131 19.81 -7.21 10.72
N LEU A 132 18.89 -7.51 9.80
CA LEU A 132 17.78 -8.43 10.04
C LEU A 132 17.88 -9.64 9.12
N PRO A 133 17.60 -10.86 9.63
CA PRO A 133 17.53 -12.05 8.81
C PRO A 133 16.38 -11.92 7.81
N ARG A 134 16.56 -12.48 6.60
CA ARG A 134 15.46 -12.65 5.66
C ARG A 134 14.74 -13.94 5.99
N VAL A 135 13.63 -13.82 6.71
CA VAL A 135 12.91 -14.98 7.28
C VAL A 135 11.43 -15.03 6.89
N SER A 136 10.90 -13.98 6.25
CA SER A 136 9.52 -13.96 5.77
C SER A 136 9.44 -14.28 4.28
N GLN A 137 8.44 -15.07 3.87
CA GLN A 137 7.98 -15.14 2.47
C GLN A 137 6.97 -14.03 2.14
N GLU A 138 6.58 -13.22 3.12
CA GLU A 138 5.65 -12.10 3.00
C GLU A 138 6.41 -10.76 3.14
N PRO A 139 6.75 -10.09 2.01
CA PRO A 139 7.58 -8.89 2.01
C PRO A 139 6.98 -7.71 2.79
N MET A 140 5.65 -7.66 2.89
CA MET A 140 4.94 -6.58 3.57
C MET A 140 5.22 -6.58 5.08
N HIS A 141 5.06 -7.73 5.76
CA HIS A 141 5.34 -7.83 7.19
C HIS A 141 6.81 -7.54 7.51
N GLU A 142 7.75 -7.96 6.65
CA GLU A 142 9.17 -7.62 6.81
C GLU A 142 9.40 -6.11 6.70
N SER A 143 8.80 -5.46 5.70
CA SER A 143 8.92 -4.01 5.51
C SER A 143 8.35 -3.23 6.70
N LEU A 144 7.16 -3.63 7.19
CA LEU A 144 6.51 -3.00 8.35
C LEU A 144 7.37 -3.14 9.61
N PHE A 145 7.80 -4.36 9.92
CA PHE A 145 8.65 -4.63 11.08
C PHE A 145 9.94 -3.80 11.03
N ARG A 146 10.61 -3.78 9.88
CA ARG A 146 11.88 -3.07 9.69
C ARG A 146 11.71 -1.56 9.83
N SER A 147 10.70 -0.96 9.20
CA SER A 147 10.44 0.48 9.31
C SER A 147 10.17 0.90 10.76
N LEU A 148 9.37 0.12 11.50
CA LEU A 148 9.09 0.37 12.91
C LEU A 148 10.36 0.23 13.78
N ALA A 149 11.14 -0.83 13.58
CA ALA A 149 12.38 -1.08 14.32
C ALA A 149 13.42 0.03 14.12
N ILE A 150 13.64 0.44 12.86
CA ILE A 150 14.55 1.54 12.51
C ILE A 150 14.07 2.85 13.12
N THR A 151 12.76 3.13 13.10
CA THR A 151 12.22 4.36 13.68
C THR A 151 12.34 4.38 15.19
N CYS A 152 12.06 3.26 15.88
CA CYS A 152 12.31 3.09 17.31
C CYS A 152 13.77 3.37 17.66
N PHE A 153 14.69 2.82 16.88
CA PHE A 153 16.13 3.01 17.07
C PHE A 153 16.54 4.47 16.89
N LYS A 154 16.11 5.13 15.80
CA LYS A 154 16.36 6.57 15.57
C LYS A 154 15.79 7.44 16.69
N ASN A 155 14.58 7.12 17.17
CA ASN A 155 14.00 7.80 18.32
C ASN A 155 14.86 7.61 19.58
N ALA A 156 15.43 6.41 19.77
CA ALA A 156 16.34 6.13 20.87
C ALA A 156 17.70 6.84 20.75
N GLU A 157 18.22 7.05 19.54
CA GLU A 157 19.44 7.83 19.29
C GLU A 157 19.28 9.28 19.77
N ILE A 158 18.09 9.88 19.58
CA ILE A 158 17.81 11.27 19.93
C ILE A 158 17.02 11.44 21.24
N GLY A 159 16.66 10.34 21.91
CA GLY A 159 15.87 10.38 23.15
C GLY A 159 14.41 10.82 22.97
N LYS A 160 13.83 10.69 21.78
CA LYS A 160 12.42 11.05 21.49
C LYS A 160 11.46 9.99 22.05
N LYS A 161 10.90 10.27 23.23
CA LYS A 161 10.03 9.32 23.96
C LYS A 161 8.55 9.42 23.62
N GLU A 162 8.12 10.46 22.90
CA GLU A 162 6.72 10.52 22.45
C GLU A 162 6.41 9.43 21.42
N ASN A 163 5.16 8.95 21.44
CA ASN A 163 4.66 8.02 20.43
C ASN A 163 4.89 8.62 19.03
N THR A 164 5.45 7.83 18.13
CA THR A 164 5.67 8.23 16.74
C THR A 164 4.76 7.43 15.81
N GLU A 165 4.10 8.13 14.90
CA GLU A 165 3.34 7.51 13.82
C GLU A 165 4.14 7.58 12.53
N ILE A 166 4.26 6.46 11.82
CA ILE A 166 4.88 6.38 10.50
C ILE A 166 3.82 6.30 9.42
N ASN A 167 4.07 7.00 8.31
CA ASN A 167 3.11 7.17 7.22
C ASN A 167 3.80 7.16 5.85
N ASP A 168 4.85 6.36 5.70
CA ASP A 168 5.71 6.29 4.53
C ASP A 168 5.42 5.04 3.67
N PHE A 169 4.24 4.44 3.83
CA PHE A 169 3.83 3.25 3.09
C PHE A 169 2.93 3.60 1.90
N VAL A 170 3.06 2.79 0.86
CA VAL A 170 2.13 2.79 -0.27
C VAL A 170 1.12 1.67 -0.07
N TRP A 171 -0.13 2.03 0.14
CA TRP A 171 -1.22 1.09 0.43
C TRP A 171 -2.36 1.23 -0.55
N THR A 172 -2.93 0.10 -0.97
CA THR A 172 -4.14 0.08 -1.80
C THR A 172 -5.29 -0.49 -1.00
N TYR A 173 -6.31 0.33 -0.75
CA TYR A 173 -7.55 -0.07 -0.10
C TYR A 173 -8.60 -0.40 -1.15
N ARG A 174 -9.40 -1.42 -0.86
CA ARG A 174 -10.45 -1.92 -1.75
C ARG A 174 -11.76 -1.97 -0.99
N ALA A 175 -12.80 -1.36 -1.56
CA ALA A 175 -14.15 -1.47 -1.05
C ALA A 175 -15.14 -1.68 -2.19
N ARG A 176 -16.25 -2.33 -1.90
CA ARG A 176 -17.37 -2.56 -2.81
C ARG A 176 -18.66 -2.03 -2.18
N SER A 177 -19.60 -1.61 -3.01
CA SER A 177 -20.96 -1.28 -2.57
C SER A 177 -21.66 -2.52 -2.04
N ASP A 178 -22.46 -2.37 -0.98
CA ASP A 178 -23.25 -3.49 -0.45
C ASP A 178 -24.48 -3.77 -1.32
N GLU A 179 -25.00 -2.71 -1.96
CA GLU A 179 -26.17 -2.76 -2.82
C GLU A 179 -25.80 -2.42 -4.28
N PRO A 180 -26.49 -3.01 -5.26
CA PRO A 180 -26.34 -2.63 -6.65
C PRO A 180 -27.01 -1.27 -6.91
N ASN A 181 -26.60 -0.60 -7.99
CA ASN A 181 -27.26 0.61 -8.46
C ASN A 181 -28.51 0.29 -9.29
N ILE A 182 -29.15 1.31 -9.86
CA ILE A 182 -30.35 1.17 -10.69
C ILE A 182 -30.18 0.30 -11.95
N GLU A 183 -28.94 0.11 -12.41
CA GLU A 183 -28.61 -0.81 -13.51
C GLU A 183 -28.31 -2.24 -13.04
N ASN A 184 -28.55 -2.52 -11.76
CA ASN A 184 -28.24 -3.80 -11.12
C ASN A 184 -26.72 -4.12 -11.11
N HIS A 185 -25.88 -3.09 -11.00
CA HIS A 185 -24.42 -3.21 -10.94
C HIS A 185 -23.85 -2.80 -9.57
N PHE A 186 -22.90 -3.58 -9.08
CA PHE A 186 -22.08 -3.25 -7.91
C PHE A 186 -20.87 -2.44 -8.31
N LEU A 187 -20.53 -1.43 -7.52
CA LEU A 187 -19.33 -0.62 -7.69
C LEU A 187 -18.23 -1.09 -6.76
N GLU A 188 -17.01 -1.19 -7.28
CA GLU A 188 -15.81 -1.40 -6.50
C GLU A 188 -14.80 -0.27 -6.76
N LEU A 189 -14.22 0.25 -5.69
CA LEU A 189 -13.14 1.23 -5.76
C LEU A 189 -11.84 0.62 -5.21
N ASN A 190 -10.74 0.90 -5.89
CA ASN A 190 -9.38 0.61 -5.45
C ASN A 190 -8.62 1.94 -5.33
N ALA A 191 -8.31 2.37 -4.12
CA ALA A 191 -7.61 3.62 -3.83
C ALA A 191 -6.20 3.35 -3.32
N THR A 192 -5.18 3.81 -4.04
CA THR A 192 -3.77 3.72 -3.64
C THR A 192 -3.31 5.04 -3.05
N PHE A 193 -2.81 4.99 -1.81
CA PHE A 193 -2.22 6.12 -1.10
C PHE A 193 -0.72 5.92 -0.95
N ASN A 194 0.04 7.01 -1.00
CA ASN A 194 1.40 7.10 -0.47
C ASN A 194 1.34 8.01 0.76
N GLY A 195 1.30 7.39 1.95
CA GLY A 195 1.01 8.08 3.19
C GLY A 195 -0.35 8.78 3.16
N ASP A 196 -0.32 10.12 3.16
CA ASP A 196 -1.48 11.01 3.11
C ASP A 196 -1.92 11.39 1.70
N THR A 197 -1.16 10.98 0.69
CA THR A 197 -1.43 11.38 -0.70
C THR A 197 -2.12 10.27 -1.47
N LEU A 198 -3.34 10.50 -1.95
CA LEU A 198 -3.95 9.66 -2.97
C LEU A 198 -3.14 9.75 -4.26
N ILE A 199 -2.56 8.63 -4.71
CA ILE A 199 -1.76 8.56 -5.94
C ILE A 199 -2.47 7.81 -7.08
N LYS A 200 -3.52 7.05 -6.76
CA LYS A 200 -4.31 6.31 -7.75
C LYS A 200 -5.70 6.00 -7.22
N LEU A 201 -6.71 6.15 -8.08
CA LEU A 201 -8.07 5.68 -7.81
C LEU A 201 -8.60 4.96 -9.05
N GLN A 202 -9.14 3.76 -8.88
CA GLN A 202 -9.66 2.94 -9.97
C GLN A 202 -11.03 2.39 -9.61
N THR A 203 -11.92 2.32 -10.60
CA THR A 203 -13.24 1.72 -10.47
C THR A 203 -13.30 0.38 -11.19
N ALA A 204 -14.16 -0.51 -10.70
CA ALA A 204 -14.63 -1.67 -11.43
C ALA A 204 -16.12 -1.88 -11.12
N THR A 205 -16.89 -2.20 -12.14
CA THR A 205 -18.31 -2.56 -12.01
C THR A 205 -18.50 -4.05 -12.15
N TYR A 206 -19.41 -4.61 -11.37
CA TYR A 206 -19.75 -6.02 -11.37
C TYR A 206 -21.25 -6.22 -11.51
N ASP A 207 -21.67 -7.23 -12.26
CA ASP A 207 -23.09 -7.63 -12.30
C ASP A 207 -23.50 -8.38 -11.02
N ALA A 208 -24.80 -8.69 -10.90
CA ALA A 208 -25.34 -9.46 -9.79
C ALA A 208 -24.77 -10.89 -9.67
N THR A 209 -24.11 -11.40 -10.71
CA THR A 209 -23.39 -12.69 -10.68
C THR A 209 -21.90 -12.53 -10.36
N HIS A 210 -21.46 -11.32 -10.00
CA HIS A 210 -20.08 -10.95 -9.68
C HIS A 210 -19.09 -11.05 -10.85
N HIS A 211 -19.58 -11.03 -12.10
CA HIS A 211 -18.70 -10.89 -13.24
C HIS A 211 -18.37 -9.42 -13.47
N LYS A 212 -17.09 -9.14 -13.71
CA LYS A 212 -16.63 -7.79 -14.06
C LYS A 212 -17.27 -7.38 -15.38
N THR A 213 -17.95 -6.25 -15.38
CA THR A 213 -18.65 -5.72 -16.55
C THR A 213 -18.02 -4.40 -16.98
N THR A 214 -18.02 -4.13 -18.29
CA THR A 214 -17.74 -2.81 -18.87
C THR A 214 -19.01 -2.01 -19.14
N ASN A 215 -20.18 -2.63 -18.95
CA ASN A 215 -21.47 -1.97 -19.02
C ASN A 215 -21.73 -1.38 -17.64
N GLY A 216 -21.70 -0.06 -17.54
CA GLY A 216 -21.92 0.69 -16.31
C GLY A 216 -21.57 2.16 -16.51
N PHE A 217 -21.94 2.98 -15.53
CA PHE A 217 -21.63 4.42 -15.52
C PHE A 217 -20.11 4.68 -15.61
N ASP A 218 -19.71 5.67 -16.41
CA ASP A 218 -18.31 6.11 -16.49
C ASP A 218 -17.96 7.02 -15.30
N PHE A 219 -17.27 6.46 -14.31
CA PHE A 219 -16.78 7.17 -13.14
C PHE A 219 -15.50 8.00 -13.41
N GLY A 220 -14.98 8.01 -14.64
CA GLY A 220 -13.76 8.74 -15.03
C GLY A 220 -13.72 10.21 -14.58
N PRO A 221 -14.78 11.01 -14.78
CA PRO A 221 -14.83 12.40 -14.30
C PRO A 221 -14.71 12.53 -12.77
N LEU A 222 -15.37 11.64 -12.02
CA LEU A 222 -15.33 11.62 -10.55
C LEU A 222 -13.95 11.25 -10.01
N ILE A 223 -13.28 10.30 -10.69
CA ILE A 223 -11.89 9.92 -10.39
C ILE A 223 -10.94 11.08 -10.66
N ALA A 224 -11.05 11.71 -11.83
CA ALA A 224 -10.18 12.83 -12.22
C ALA A 224 -10.28 13.98 -11.22
N HIS A 225 -11.48 14.25 -10.70
CA HIS A 225 -11.70 15.22 -9.64
C HIS A 225 -10.90 14.89 -8.38
N HIS A 226 -11.03 13.67 -7.83
CA HIS A 226 -10.30 13.27 -6.62
C HIS A 226 -8.78 13.28 -6.79
N VAL A 227 -8.28 12.77 -7.91
CA VAL A 227 -6.84 12.71 -8.18
C VAL A 227 -6.25 14.12 -8.35
N SER A 228 -7.06 15.10 -8.77
CA SER A 228 -6.62 16.50 -8.89
C SER A 228 -6.49 17.23 -7.55
N GLN A 229 -7.15 16.78 -6.49
CA GLN A 229 -7.19 17.46 -5.19
C GLN A 229 -6.02 17.10 -4.26
N GLN A 230 -4.77 17.11 -4.74
CA GLN A 230 -3.54 16.74 -4.01
C GLN A 230 -3.59 16.88 -2.46
N ASN A 231 -3.06 15.88 -1.74
CA ASN A 231 -3.03 15.77 -0.26
C ASN A 231 -4.39 15.51 0.42
N LEU A 232 -5.10 14.48 -0.05
CA LEU A 232 -6.31 14.00 0.62
C LEU A 232 -5.96 13.06 1.78
N ASP A 233 -5.91 13.60 2.99
CA ASP A 233 -5.98 12.81 4.22
C ASP A 233 -7.26 11.95 4.28
N TYR A 234 -8.28 12.29 3.50
CA TYR A 234 -9.59 11.67 3.45
C TYR A 234 -10.21 11.78 2.05
N LEU A 235 -10.93 10.75 1.59
CA LEU A 235 -11.70 10.82 0.34
C LEU A 235 -13.07 11.44 0.63
N ASP A 236 -13.21 12.75 0.42
CA ASP A 236 -14.46 13.44 0.70
C ASP A 236 -15.57 13.03 -0.28
N PRO A 237 -16.81 12.82 0.20
CA PRO A 237 -17.96 12.68 -0.67
C PRO A 237 -18.07 13.86 -1.63
N VAL A 238 -18.31 13.57 -2.90
CA VAL A 238 -18.40 14.61 -3.93
C VAL A 238 -19.84 14.91 -4.30
N HIS A 239 -20.06 16.15 -4.72
CA HIS A 239 -21.29 16.57 -5.36
C HIS A 239 -21.01 16.89 -6.82
N PHE A 240 -21.59 16.10 -7.73
CA PHE A 240 -21.49 16.31 -9.16
C PHE A 240 -22.89 16.47 -9.75
N PRO A 241 -23.26 17.68 -10.21
CA PRO A 241 -24.63 17.97 -10.66
C PRO A 241 -25.04 17.20 -11.92
N ASP A 242 -24.06 16.79 -12.74
CA ASP A 242 -24.29 16.05 -13.99
C ASP A 242 -24.26 14.52 -13.80
N VAL A 243 -24.16 14.04 -12.56
CA VAL A 243 -24.18 12.61 -12.23
C VAL A 243 -25.51 12.30 -11.55
N GLU A 244 -26.17 11.25 -12.00
CA GLU A 244 -27.41 10.77 -11.40
C GLU A 244 -27.24 10.49 -9.89
N PRO A 245 -28.18 10.94 -9.03
CA PRO A 245 -28.00 10.90 -7.57
C PRO A 245 -27.69 9.51 -7.00
N GLU A 246 -28.21 8.45 -7.61
CA GLU A 246 -28.04 7.08 -7.14
C GLU A 246 -26.63 6.55 -7.42
N PHE A 247 -26.05 6.82 -8.59
CA PHE A 247 -24.64 6.50 -8.89
C PHE A 247 -23.69 7.32 -8.01
N LEU A 248 -24.04 8.59 -7.78
CA LEU A 248 -23.26 9.46 -6.89
C LEU A 248 -23.31 8.97 -5.43
N ALA A 249 -24.48 8.55 -4.96
CA ALA A 249 -24.64 7.98 -3.63
C ALA A 249 -23.85 6.67 -3.48
N GLN A 250 -23.92 5.76 -4.46
CA GLN A 250 -23.15 4.53 -4.46
C GLN A 250 -21.64 4.82 -4.45
N TYR A 251 -21.17 5.76 -5.26
CA TYR A 251 -19.76 6.16 -5.29
C TYR A 251 -19.30 6.72 -3.94
N ASN A 252 -20.05 7.66 -3.36
CA ASN A 252 -19.73 8.28 -2.08
C ASN A 252 -19.75 7.27 -0.92
N ASP A 253 -20.68 6.30 -0.92
CA ASP A 253 -20.70 5.22 0.07
C ASP A 253 -19.41 4.39 0.02
N VAL A 254 -18.95 4.01 -1.19
CA VAL A 254 -17.71 3.23 -1.34
C VAL A 254 -16.46 4.05 -0.94
N LEU A 255 -16.44 5.37 -1.18
CA LEU A 255 -15.37 6.24 -0.67
C LEU A 255 -15.32 6.26 0.87
N VAL A 256 -16.47 6.41 1.52
CA VAL A 256 -16.57 6.39 2.99
C VAL A 256 -16.05 5.06 3.53
N ARG A 257 -16.41 3.93 2.91
CA ARG A 257 -15.89 2.60 3.28
C ARG A 257 -14.37 2.50 3.17
N ILE A 258 -13.77 3.06 2.11
CA ILE A 258 -12.31 3.12 1.99
C ILE A 258 -11.69 3.90 3.15
N ASN A 259 -12.29 5.05 3.50
CA ASN A 259 -11.81 5.84 4.63
C ASN A 259 -11.96 5.09 5.95
N ASN A 260 -13.07 4.38 6.15
CA ASN A 260 -13.30 3.56 7.33
C ASN A 260 -12.27 2.44 7.46
N LEU A 261 -12.00 1.71 6.36
CA LEU A 261 -10.96 0.68 6.33
C LEU A 261 -9.58 1.25 6.71
N ARG A 262 -9.21 2.38 6.13
CA ARG A 262 -7.93 3.06 6.41
C ARG A 262 -7.82 3.50 7.87
N ASN A 263 -8.91 4.00 8.46
CA ASN A 263 -8.92 4.48 9.84
C ASN A 263 -9.31 3.42 10.88
N GLY A 264 -9.58 2.19 10.46
CA GLY A 264 -10.01 1.12 11.35
C GLY A 264 -11.38 1.38 12.00
N ILE A 265 -12.29 2.01 11.26
CA ILE A 265 -13.68 2.19 11.69
C ILE A 265 -14.47 0.98 11.17
N PRO A 266 -15.17 0.20 12.02
CA PRO A 266 -16.04 -0.87 11.56
C PRO A 266 -17.11 -0.32 10.60
N ASN A 267 -17.32 -1.01 9.47
CA ASN A 267 -18.44 -0.75 8.57
C ASN A 267 -19.73 -1.39 9.09
#